data_AF-A0A9D1K8Q0-F1
#
_entry.id   AF-A0A9D1K8Q0-F1
#
_cell.length_a   1.000
_cell.length_b   1.000
_cell.length_c   1.000
_cell.angle_alpha   90.00
_cell.angle_beta   90.00
_cell.angle_gamma   90.00
#
_symmetry.space_group_name_H-M   'P 1'
#
loop_
_entity.id
_entity.type
_entity.pdbx_description
1 polymer ?
#
loop_
_entity_poly.entity_id
_entity_poly.type
_entity_poly.pdbx_seq_one_letter_code
_entity_poly.pdbx_strand_id
1 'polypeptide(L)'
;MEFRVFLRGGEQSGMTALLIRALSDLRVISGGWAMVELEGGAMGLVEPCEAAAEKLPLSPTDTDIVGRFDRVITEIREKDMGWLDPVLGPELADADIAARLEALFAEQLPVMGALCPREQSGDPAAWDRIVAKLEQDGETLLLDVSDMPEAEAVARLRDWAETVLDWAHHKKFDPLMKLRRKRRRTGISGA
;
A
#
# COMPACT_ATOMS: atom_id res chain seq x y z
N MET A 1 5.77 11.58 10.67
CA MET A 1 5.08 11.73 9.37
C MET A 1 4.65 10.33 9.01
N GLU A 2 3.36 10.11 8.81
CA GLU A 2 2.84 8.77 8.55
C GLU A 2 3.01 8.47 7.06
N PHE A 3 3.86 7.50 6.73
CA PHE A 3 4.09 7.02 5.37
C PHE A 3 3.23 5.81 5.07
N ARG A 4 3.02 4.94 6.06
CA ARG A 4 2.27 3.71 5.90
C ARG A 4 0.85 3.88 6.44
N VAL A 5 -0.13 3.27 5.79
CA VAL A 5 -1.48 3.17 6.33
C VAL A 5 -2.04 1.77 6.15
N PHE A 6 -2.56 1.18 7.21
CA PHE A 6 -3.19 -0.14 7.13
C PHE A 6 -4.51 -0.18 7.88
N LEU A 7 -5.52 -0.79 7.26
CA LEU A 7 -6.80 -1.07 7.88
C LEU A 7 -6.80 -2.46 8.54
N ARG A 8 -7.49 -2.58 9.69
CA ARG A 8 -7.75 -3.87 10.36
C ARG A 8 -9.14 -3.89 11.00
N GLY A 9 -9.59 -5.06 11.43
CA GLY A 9 -10.80 -5.24 12.25
C GLY A 9 -12.11 -5.38 11.46
N GLY A 10 -12.14 -5.02 10.17
CA GLY A 10 -13.31 -5.16 9.30
C GLY A 10 -13.32 -6.45 8.45
N GLU A 11 -14.42 -6.67 7.73
CA GLU A 11 -14.42 -7.62 6.62
C GLU A 11 -13.47 -7.11 5.53
N GLN A 12 -12.65 -8.00 4.95
CA GLN A 12 -11.63 -7.63 3.96
C GLN A 12 -12.21 -6.82 2.80
N SER A 13 -13.32 -7.29 2.23
CA SER A 13 -14.05 -6.64 1.14
C SER A 13 -14.46 -5.20 1.50
N GLY A 14 -14.94 -4.99 2.73
CA GLY A 14 -15.33 -3.69 3.25
C GLY A 14 -14.14 -2.74 3.45
N MET A 15 -13.01 -3.26 3.93
CA MET A 15 -11.77 -2.49 4.10
C MET A 15 -11.19 -2.04 2.75
N THR A 16 -11.10 -2.95 1.78
CA THR A 16 -10.68 -2.63 0.41
C THR A 16 -11.55 -1.54 -0.21
N ALA A 17 -12.88 -1.70 -0.11
CA ALA A 17 -13.83 -0.72 -0.63
C ALA A 17 -13.72 0.63 0.08
N LEU A 18 -13.41 0.64 1.38
CA LEU A 18 -13.18 1.87 2.14
C LEU A 18 -11.92 2.60 1.67
N LEU A 19 -10.78 1.90 1.51
CA LEU A 19 -9.56 2.49 0.97
C LEU A 19 -9.81 3.12 -0.40
N ILE A 20 -10.47 2.39 -1.31
CA ILE A 20 -10.76 2.88 -2.65
C ILE A 20 -11.64 4.13 -2.59
N ARG A 21 -12.74 4.11 -1.84
CA ARG A 21 -13.66 5.26 -1.75
C ARG A 21 -13.02 6.47 -1.08
N ALA A 22 -12.17 6.25 -0.08
CA ALA A 22 -11.46 7.33 0.60
C ALA A 22 -10.44 8.02 -0.32
N LEU A 23 -9.82 7.25 -1.23
CA LEU A 23 -8.69 7.66 -2.05
C LEU A 23 -9.02 7.85 -3.55
N SER A 24 -10.27 7.59 -3.98
CA SER A 24 -10.69 7.59 -5.39
C SER A 24 -10.47 8.91 -6.12
N ASP A 25 -10.56 10.03 -5.39
CA ASP A 25 -10.35 11.37 -5.93
C ASP A 25 -8.86 11.71 -6.08
N LEU A 26 -7.97 10.88 -5.52
CA LEU A 26 -6.52 11.05 -5.48
C LEU A 26 -5.85 10.11 -6.49
N ARG A 27 -6.07 10.37 -7.78
CA ARG A 27 -5.55 9.58 -8.92
C ARG A 27 -4.05 9.25 -8.90
N VAL A 28 -3.25 10.07 -8.23
CA VAL A 28 -1.79 9.87 -8.11
C VAL A 28 -1.46 8.78 -7.09
N ILE A 29 -2.33 8.59 -6.08
CA ILE A 29 -2.25 7.54 -5.06
C ILE A 29 -2.95 6.27 -5.56
N SER A 30 -4.06 6.38 -6.28
CA SER A 30 -4.82 5.24 -6.83
C SER A 30 -4.15 4.52 -8.03
N GLY A 31 -2.89 4.85 -8.36
CA GLY A 31 -2.14 4.31 -9.51
C GLY A 31 -1.33 3.05 -9.22
N GLY A 32 -1.84 2.14 -8.38
CA GLY A 32 -1.20 0.88 -8.00
C GLY A 32 -2.21 -0.26 -7.92
N TRP A 33 -1.79 -1.48 -8.22
CA TRP A 33 -2.65 -2.65 -8.30
C TRP A 33 -3.05 -3.18 -6.90
N ALA A 34 -4.33 -3.47 -6.69
CA ALA A 34 -4.86 -4.18 -5.52
C ALA A 34 -4.81 -5.70 -5.76
N MET A 35 -4.50 -6.48 -4.73
CA MET A 35 -4.26 -7.93 -4.83
C MET A 35 -5.48 -8.72 -4.33
N VAL A 36 -6.57 -8.76 -5.08
CA VAL A 36 -7.85 -9.34 -4.62
C VAL A 36 -7.95 -10.86 -4.85
N GLU A 37 -8.73 -11.55 -4.01
CA GLU A 37 -9.15 -12.94 -4.25
C GLU A 37 -10.31 -12.96 -5.26
N LEU A 38 -10.13 -13.68 -6.37
CA LEU A 38 -11.07 -13.80 -7.47
C LEU A 38 -12.03 -14.99 -7.25
N GLU A 39 -13.14 -15.04 -7.99
CA GLU A 39 -14.03 -16.21 -8.01
C GLU A 39 -13.21 -17.49 -8.34
N GLY A 40 -13.14 -18.41 -7.37
CA GLY A 40 -12.34 -19.64 -7.46
C GLY A 40 -11.10 -19.69 -6.57
N GLY A 41 -10.85 -18.67 -5.73
CA GLY A 41 -9.82 -18.70 -4.69
C GLY A 41 -8.41 -18.32 -5.16
N ALA A 42 -8.29 -17.76 -6.36
CA ALA A 42 -7.02 -17.32 -6.93
C ALA A 42 -6.80 -15.83 -6.64
N MET A 43 -5.58 -15.44 -6.30
CA MET A 43 -5.24 -14.04 -6.01
C MET A 43 -4.81 -13.32 -7.30
N GLY A 44 -5.40 -12.17 -7.63
CA GLY A 44 -5.13 -11.37 -8.84
C GLY A 44 -4.80 -9.91 -8.56
N LEU A 45 -4.03 -9.27 -9.46
CA LEU A 45 -3.73 -7.83 -9.41
C LEU A 45 -4.76 -7.06 -10.28
N VAL A 46 -5.48 -6.11 -9.69
CA VAL A 46 -6.53 -5.31 -10.36
C VAL A 46 -6.32 -3.83 -10.05
N GLU A 47 -6.70 -2.93 -10.95
CA GLU A 47 -6.65 -1.51 -10.59
C GLU A 47 -7.66 -1.23 -9.45
N PRO A 48 -7.39 -0.28 -8.53
CA PRO A 48 -8.27 -0.02 -7.38
C PRO A 48 -9.67 0.41 -7.83
N CYS A 49 -9.76 1.06 -8.99
CA CYS A 49 -11.02 1.44 -9.63
C CYS A 49 -11.81 0.20 -10.11
N GLU A 50 -11.11 -0.84 -10.57
CA GLU A 50 -11.68 -2.09 -11.06
C GLU A 50 -12.04 -3.04 -9.89
N ALA A 51 -11.28 -3.00 -8.79
CA ALA A 51 -11.61 -3.67 -7.51
C ALA A 51 -12.96 -3.21 -6.92
N ALA A 52 -13.40 -2.00 -7.23
CA ALA A 52 -14.71 -1.48 -6.84
C ALA A 52 -15.87 -1.91 -7.78
N ALA A 53 -15.59 -2.60 -8.88
CA ALA A 53 -16.62 -3.11 -9.78
C ALA A 53 -17.21 -4.43 -9.24
N GLU A 54 -18.54 -4.57 -9.29
CA GLU A 54 -19.32 -5.65 -8.68
C GLU A 54 -18.94 -7.07 -9.18
N LYS A 55 -18.22 -7.18 -10.30
CA LYS A 55 -17.54 -8.40 -10.78
C LYS A 55 -16.28 -8.07 -11.59
N LEU A 56 -15.16 -8.67 -11.20
CA LEU A 56 -13.88 -8.59 -11.91
C LEU A 56 -13.63 -9.87 -12.73
N PRO A 57 -13.12 -9.78 -13.99
CA PRO A 57 -12.86 -10.94 -14.82
C PRO A 57 -11.36 -11.28 -14.83
N LEU A 58 -10.88 -12.16 -13.95
CA LEU A 58 -9.55 -12.76 -14.13
C LEU A 58 -9.51 -14.25 -13.70
N SER A 59 -8.64 -15.01 -14.37
CA SER A 59 -8.66 -16.47 -14.45
C SER A 59 -8.00 -17.18 -13.25
N PRO A 60 -8.49 -18.36 -12.81
CA PRO A 60 -8.17 -18.97 -11.50
C PRO A 60 -6.86 -19.78 -11.41
N THR A 61 -5.87 -19.56 -12.27
CA THR A 61 -4.80 -20.55 -12.53
C THR A 61 -3.35 -20.09 -12.26
N ASP A 62 -3.13 -19.08 -11.41
CA ASP A 62 -1.78 -18.63 -11.07
C ASP A 62 -1.31 -19.16 -9.70
N THR A 63 -0.19 -19.88 -9.68
CA THR A 63 0.38 -20.58 -8.50
C THR A 63 1.73 -20.00 -8.05
N ASP A 64 2.26 -18.99 -8.74
CA ASP A 64 3.56 -18.37 -8.45
C ASP A 64 3.44 -17.18 -7.48
N ILE A 65 3.09 -17.48 -6.22
CA ILE A 65 2.93 -16.49 -5.16
C ILE A 65 4.25 -15.70 -4.93
N VAL A 66 5.39 -16.39 -4.95
CA VAL A 66 6.71 -15.80 -4.71
C VAL A 66 7.11 -14.84 -5.83
N GLY A 67 7.03 -15.26 -7.10
CA GLY A 67 7.39 -14.41 -8.23
C GLY A 67 6.43 -13.24 -8.42
N ARG A 68 5.18 -13.36 -7.98
CA ARG A 68 4.26 -12.21 -7.90
C ARG A 68 4.66 -11.24 -6.81
N PHE A 69 4.99 -11.74 -5.62
CA PHE A 69 5.38 -10.91 -4.49
C PHE A 69 6.64 -10.08 -4.79
N ASP A 70 7.61 -10.68 -5.48
CA ASP A 70 8.83 -9.99 -5.90
C ASP A 70 8.58 -8.90 -6.95
N ARG A 71 7.65 -9.14 -7.88
CA ARG A 71 7.20 -8.13 -8.83
C ARG A 71 6.54 -6.97 -8.11
N VAL A 72 5.65 -7.25 -7.15
CA VAL A 72 4.97 -6.21 -6.35
C VAL A 72 5.99 -5.38 -5.57
N ILE A 73 6.89 -5.98 -4.80
CA ILE A 73 7.92 -5.22 -4.05
C ILE A 73 8.79 -4.37 -4.99
N THR A 74 9.19 -4.92 -6.14
CA THR A 74 9.99 -4.18 -7.13
C THR A 74 9.22 -2.98 -7.65
N GLU A 75 7.95 -3.17 -8.02
CA GLU A 75 7.07 -2.10 -8.50
C GLU A 75 6.87 -1.00 -7.43
N ILE A 76 6.70 -1.37 -6.16
CA ILE A 76 6.56 -0.42 -5.05
C ILE A 76 7.79 0.49 -4.97
N ARG A 77 8.99 -0.09 -5.09
CA ARG A 77 10.26 0.64 -5.05
C ARG A 77 10.45 1.51 -6.29
N GLU A 78 10.10 1.01 -7.48
CA GLU A 78 10.22 1.78 -8.73
C GLU A 78 9.25 2.97 -8.77
N LYS A 79 8.03 2.79 -8.25
CA LYS A 79 7.00 3.82 -8.21
C LYS A 79 7.11 4.74 -7.00
N ASP A 80 7.99 4.43 -6.05
CA ASP A 80 8.13 5.11 -4.76
C ASP A 80 6.81 5.11 -3.94
N MET A 81 5.94 4.12 -4.13
CA MET A 81 4.65 3.97 -3.43
C MET A 81 4.05 2.59 -3.69
N GLY A 82 3.34 2.03 -2.71
CA GLY A 82 2.76 0.69 -2.82
C GLY A 82 1.35 0.49 -2.28
N TRP A 83 0.67 -0.50 -2.86
CA TRP A 83 -0.62 -1.02 -2.41
C TRP A 83 -0.48 -2.51 -2.10
N LEU A 84 -0.84 -2.92 -0.89
CA LEU A 84 -0.75 -4.31 -0.41
C LEU A 84 -2.07 -4.69 0.25
N ASP A 85 -2.98 -5.31 -0.51
CA ASP A 85 -4.32 -5.67 -0.03
C ASP A 85 -4.82 -6.95 -0.69
N PRO A 86 -5.04 -8.03 0.06
CA PRO A 86 -4.69 -8.19 1.47
C PRO A 86 -3.17 -8.28 1.68
N VAL A 87 -2.72 -8.07 2.93
CA VAL A 87 -1.34 -8.35 3.35
C VAL A 87 -1.31 -9.02 4.71
N LEU A 88 -0.25 -9.78 4.99
CA LEU A 88 -0.09 -10.61 6.19
C LEU A 88 -1.03 -11.82 6.20
N GLY A 89 -1.38 -12.33 5.02
CA GLY A 89 -2.24 -13.48 4.82
C GLY A 89 -1.47 -14.82 4.78
N PRO A 90 -1.91 -15.77 3.95
CA PRO A 90 -1.25 -17.08 3.78
C PRO A 90 0.22 -17.00 3.37
N GLU A 91 0.63 -15.91 2.74
CA GLU A 91 2.02 -15.68 2.30
C GLU A 91 3.03 -15.64 3.47
N LEU A 92 2.56 -15.40 4.70
CA LEU A 92 3.41 -15.46 5.89
C LEU A 92 3.89 -16.88 6.26
N ALA A 93 3.30 -17.93 5.67
CA ALA A 93 3.82 -19.29 5.83
C ALA A 93 5.24 -19.44 5.26
N ASP A 94 5.65 -18.55 4.34
CA ASP A 94 7.01 -18.46 3.83
C ASP A 94 7.82 -17.42 4.62
N ALA A 95 8.84 -17.90 5.33
CA ALA A 95 9.71 -17.06 6.15
C ALA A 95 10.49 -16.01 5.32
N ASP A 96 10.82 -16.29 4.07
CA ASP A 96 11.49 -15.34 3.19
C ASP A 96 10.54 -14.22 2.77
N ILE A 97 9.27 -14.53 2.51
CA ILE A 97 8.24 -13.50 2.24
C ILE A 97 8.02 -12.63 3.47
N ALA A 98 7.87 -13.24 4.65
CA ALA A 98 7.72 -12.51 5.91
C ALA A 98 8.91 -11.56 6.17
N ALA A 99 10.14 -12.02 5.94
CA ALA A 99 11.34 -11.18 6.09
C ALA A 99 11.38 -10.02 5.07
N ARG A 100 10.92 -10.26 3.83
CA ARG A 100 10.84 -9.21 2.80
C ARG A 100 9.78 -8.17 3.11
N LEU A 101 8.63 -8.56 3.67
CA LEU A 101 7.60 -7.64 4.16
C LEU A 101 8.14 -6.75 5.28
N GLU A 102 8.83 -7.35 6.25
CA GLU A 102 9.48 -6.59 7.33
C GLU A 102 10.50 -5.60 6.79
N ALA A 103 11.30 -6.00 5.80
CA ALA A 103 12.26 -5.10 5.15
C ALA A 103 11.56 -3.94 4.44
N LEU A 104 10.49 -4.22 3.68
CA LEU A 104 9.70 -3.20 3.00
C LEU A 104 9.09 -2.20 4.00
N PHE A 105 8.54 -2.67 5.12
CA PHE A 105 7.96 -1.79 6.14
C PHE A 105 8.99 -0.96 6.90
N ALA A 106 10.27 -1.34 6.87
CA ALA A 106 11.36 -0.53 7.41
C ALA A 106 11.84 0.56 6.43
N GLU A 107 11.45 0.51 5.15
CA GLU A 107 11.80 1.53 4.16
C GLU A 107 10.92 2.78 4.33
N GLN A 108 11.45 3.98 4.07
CA GLN A 108 10.65 5.22 4.06
C GLN A 108 9.88 5.35 2.73
N LEU A 109 8.96 4.42 2.49
CA LEU A 109 8.09 4.38 1.33
C LEU A 109 6.62 4.42 1.77
N PRO A 110 5.77 5.21 1.06
CA PRO A 110 4.35 5.18 1.30
C PRO A 110 3.76 3.83 0.88
N VAL A 111 3.14 3.12 1.81
CA VAL A 111 2.48 1.83 1.54
C VAL A 111 1.11 1.83 2.19
N MET A 112 0.09 1.44 1.44
CA MET A 112 -1.29 1.33 1.92
C MET A 112 -1.84 -0.07 1.74
N GLY A 113 -2.80 -0.45 2.58
CA GLY A 113 -3.37 -1.78 2.50
C GLY A 113 -4.38 -2.13 3.58
N ALA A 114 -4.87 -3.36 3.53
CA ALA A 114 -5.68 -3.94 4.58
C ALA A 114 -5.03 -5.24 5.07
N LEU A 115 -4.91 -5.36 6.39
CA LEU A 115 -4.31 -6.52 7.03
C LEU A 115 -5.30 -7.69 7.03
N CYS A 116 -4.84 -8.86 6.60
CA CYS A 116 -5.56 -10.10 6.81
C CYS A 116 -5.80 -10.32 8.31
N PRO A 117 -6.95 -10.92 8.69
CA PRO A 117 -7.17 -11.40 10.04
C PRO A 117 -6.07 -12.36 10.47
N ARG A 118 -5.65 -12.27 11.73
CA ARG A 118 -4.59 -13.10 12.31
C ARG A 118 -4.87 -14.59 12.12
N GLU A 119 -6.13 -15.01 12.18
CA GLU A 119 -6.58 -16.40 12.03
C GLU A 119 -6.40 -16.94 10.61
N GLN A 120 -6.32 -16.05 9.63
CA GLN A 120 -6.10 -16.36 8.21
C GLN A 120 -4.62 -16.19 7.81
N SER A 121 -3.77 -15.77 8.75
CA SER A 121 -2.34 -15.69 8.50
C SER A 121 -1.74 -17.10 8.35
N GLY A 122 -0.83 -17.26 7.39
CA GLY A 122 -0.10 -18.51 7.20
C GLY A 122 0.87 -18.81 8.36
N ASP A 123 1.27 -17.79 9.10
CA ASP A 123 2.07 -17.86 10.32
C ASP A 123 1.61 -16.77 11.33
N PRO A 124 0.84 -17.14 12.36
CA PRO A 124 0.37 -16.19 13.37
C PRO A 124 1.48 -15.54 14.20
N ALA A 125 2.61 -16.21 14.39
CA ALA A 125 3.74 -15.64 15.14
C ALA A 125 4.48 -14.59 14.30
N ALA A 126 4.60 -14.80 12.99
CA ALA A 126 5.07 -13.78 12.07
C ALA A 126 4.09 -12.60 12.00
N TRP A 127 2.79 -12.86 11.95
CA TRP A 127 1.76 -11.83 11.97
C TRP A 127 1.88 -10.94 13.22
N ASP A 128 1.90 -11.54 14.42
CA ASP A 128 1.99 -10.82 15.69
C ASP A 128 3.26 -9.96 15.76
N ARG A 129 4.38 -10.50 15.30
CA ARG A 129 5.66 -9.78 15.28
C ARG A 129 5.64 -8.58 14.33
N ILE A 130 5.09 -8.75 13.13
CA ILE A 130 5.04 -7.68 12.11
C ILE A 130 4.07 -6.59 12.57
N VAL A 131 2.88 -6.95 13.05
CA VAL A 131 1.89 -5.98 13.52
C VAL A 131 2.41 -5.21 14.73
N ALA A 132 3.06 -5.87 15.69
CA ALA A 132 3.67 -5.18 16.82
C ALA A 132 4.74 -4.15 16.40
N LYS A 133 5.51 -4.43 15.32
CA LYS A 133 6.45 -3.47 14.75
C LYS A 133 5.73 -2.29 14.11
N LEU A 134 4.65 -2.54 13.36
CA LEU A 134 3.84 -1.49 12.75
C LEU A 134 3.16 -0.61 13.80
N GLU A 135 2.68 -1.17 14.91
CA GLU A 135 2.08 -0.41 16.02
C GLU A 135 3.09 0.47 16.76
N GLN A 136 4.35 0.04 16.83
CA GLN A 136 5.43 0.80 17.47
C GLN A 136 6.08 1.82 16.51
N ASP A 137 5.79 1.71 15.21
CA ASP A 137 6.34 2.59 14.19
C ASP A 137 5.55 3.90 14.12
N GLY A 138 6.18 5.00 14.53
CA GLY A 138 5.60 6.34 14.49
C GLY A 138 5.37 6.90 13.06
N GLU A 139 5.73 6.13 12.03
CA GLU A 139 5.45 6.42 10.62
C GLU A 139 4.32 5.55 10.04
N THR A 140 3.67 4.71 10.85
CA THR A 140 2.55 3.87 10.41
C THR A 140 1.24 4.32 11.06
N LEU A 141 0.24 4.57 10.23
CA LEU A 141 -1.14 4.78 10.63
C LEU A 141 -1.90 3.45 10.58
N LEU A 142 -2.15 2.84 11.74
CA LEU A 142 -3.02 1.67 11.85
C LEU A 142 -4.43 2.10 12.21
N LEU A 143 -5.41 1.83 11.34
CA LEU A 143 -6.81 2.16 11.55
C LEU A 143 -7.61 0.88 11.83
N ASP A 144 -8.16 0.82 13.04
CA ASP A 144 -9.09 -0.22 13.43
C ASP A 144 -10.51 0.19 13.05
N VAL A 145 -11.05 -0.40 11.98
CA VAL A 145 -12.33 0.03 11.40
C VAL A 145 -13.53 -0.69 12.02
N SER A 146 -13.34 -1.71 12.86
CA SER A 146 -14.46 -2.28 13.63
C SER A 146 -14.93 -1.36 14.74
N ASP A 147 -14.02 -0.56 15.28
CA ASP A 147 -14.28 0.30 16.44
C ASP A 147 -14.42 1.78 16.06
N MET A 148 -14.48 2.09 14.76
CA MET A 148 -14.45 3.46 14.24
C MET A 148 -15.59 3.72 13.24
N PRO A 149 -16.24 4.88 13.29
CA PRO A 149 -17.18 5.29 12.25
C PRO A 149 -16.48 5.46 10.89
N GLU A 150 -17.11 4.98 9.82
CA GLU A 150 -16.57 5.07 8.46
C GLU A 150 -16.12 6.50 8.07
N ALA A 151 -16.90 7.51 8.45
CA ALA A 151 -16.58 8.91 8.15
C ALA A 151 -15.26 9.38 8.80
N GLU A 152 -14.96 8.88 10.00
CA GLU A 152 -13.69 9.16 10.68
C GLU A 152 -12.53 8.45 9.98
N ALA A 153 -12.72 7.18 9.61
CA ALA A 153 -11.70 6.43 8.87
C ALA A 153 -11.38 7.09 7.52
N VAL A 154 -12.39 7.56 6.77
CA VAL A 154 -12.20 8.32 5.53
C VAL A 154 -11.43 9.61 5.77
N ALA A 155 -11.74 10.37 6.83
CA ALA A 155 -11.03 11.60 7.14
C ALA A 155 -9.54 11.34 7.42
N ARG A 156 -9.23 10.32 8.24
CA ARG A 156 -7.85 9.91 8.55
C ARG A 156 -7.08 9.47 7.29
N LEU A 157 -7.73 8.68 6.44
CA LEU A 157 -7.14 8.23 5.17
C LEU A 157 -6.83 9.41 4.24
N ARG A 158 -7.69 10.43 4.21
CA ARG A 158 -7.46 11.64 3.42
C ARG A 158 -6.31 12.48 3.96
N ASP A 159 -6.24 12.70 5.27
CA ASP A 159 -5.13 13.42 5.91
C ASP A 159 -3.77 12.74 5.63
N TRP A 160 -3.74 11.42 5.72
CA TRP A 160 -2.57 10.62 5.34
C TRP A 160 -2.22 10.82 3.86
N ALA A 161 -3.22 10.74 2.97
CA ALA A 161 -3.00 10.85 1.54
C ALA A 161 -2.47 12.23 1.11
N GLU A 162 -2.97 13.31 1.70
CA GLU A 162 -2.44 14.68 1.50
C GLU A 162 -0.97 14.76 1.94
N THR A 163 -0.64 14.19 3.10
CA THR A 163 0.72 14.12 3.64
C THR A 163 1.68 13.40 2.68
N VAL A 164 1.25 12.29 2.09
CA VAL A 164 2.03 11.52 1.11
C VAL A 164 2.17 12.26 -0.21
N LEU A 165 1.12 12.95 -0.69
CA LEU A 165 1.19 13.75 -1.92
C LEU A 165 2.16 14.93 -1.78
N ASP A 166 2.13 15.61 -0.64
CA ASP A 166 3.07 16.69 -0.34
C ASP A 166 4.51 16.17 -0.32
N TRP A 167 4.75 15.03 0.32
CA TRP A 167 6.06 14.37 0.26
C TRP A 167 6.48 14.04 -1.16
N ALA A 168 5.60 13.42 -1.96
CA ALA A 168 5.90 13.02 -3.33
C ALA A 168 6.21 14.24 -4.20
N HIS A 169 5.47 15.34 -4.00
CA HIS A 169 5.74 16.62 -4.63
C HIS A 169 7.10 17.17 -4.22
N HIS A 170 7.45 17.18 -2.94
CA HIS A 170 8.76 17.63 -2.48
C HIS A 170 9.90 16.74 -3.03
N LYS A 171 9.75 15.41 -3.00
CA LYS A 171 10.76 14.46 -3.50
C LYS A 171 10.99 14.59 -5.01
N LYS A 172 9.94 14.78 -5.81
CA LYS A 172 10.06 14.90 -7.29
C LYS A 172 10.41 16.32 -7.75
N PHE A 173 9.86 17.37 -7.12
CA PHE A 173 10.07 18.75 -7.56
C PHE A 173 11.29 19.43 -6.93
N ASP A 174 11.68 19.13 -5.70
CA ASP A 174 12.83 19.79 -5.05
C ASP A 174 14.16 19.52 -5.78
N PRO A 175 14.47 18.30 -6.27
CA PRO A 175 15.65 18.06 -7.10
C PRO A 175 15.62 18.82 -8.42
N LEU A 176 14.47 18.87 -9.10
CA LEU A 176 14.29 19.59 -10.37
C LEU A 176 14.37 21.10 -10.19
N MET A 177 13.83 21.64 -9.10
CA MET A 177 13.90 23.06 -8.75
C MET A 177 15.31 23.45 -8.32
N LYS A 178 16.03 22.60 -7.57
CA LYS A 178 17.45 22.76 -7.25
C LYS A 178 18.32 22.72 -8.52
N LEU A 179 18.03 21.83 -9.48
CA LEU A 179 18.68 21.77 -10.79
C LEU A 179 18.40 23.02 -11.65
N ARG A 180 17.13 23.47 -11.73
CA ARG A 180 16.76 24.70 -12.46
C ARG A 180 17.39 25.95 -11.83
N ARG A 181 17.41 26.03 -10.49
CA ARG A 181 18.05 27.13 -9.75
C ARG A 181 19.58 27.10 -9.94
N LYS A 182 20.20 25.92 -9.97
CA LYS A 182 21.62 25.76 -10.29
C LYS A 182 21.92 26.21 -11.73
N ARG A 183 21.12 25.81 -12.72
CA ARG A 183 21.27 26.26 -14.13
C ARG A 183 21.08 27.76 -14.31
N ARG A 184 20.10 28.38 -13.63
CA ARG A 184 19.92 29.84 -13.62
C ARG A 184 21.10 30.57 -12.98
N ARG A 185 21.72 29.96 -11.97
CA ARG A 185 22.83 30.55 -11.20
C ARG A 185 24.20 30.33 -11.86
N THR A 186 24.35 29.30 -12.69
CA THR A 186 25.58 29.03 -13.47
C THR A 186 25.58 29.64 -14.87
N GLY A 187 24.53 30.37 -15.27
CA GLY A 187 24.56 31.20 -16.48
C GLY A 187 24.98 30.47 -17.77
N ILE A 188 24.64 29.18 -17.93
CA ILE A 188 24.82 28.52 -19.23
C ILE A 188 23.56 28.84 -20.04
N SER A 189 23.55 30.04 -20.61
CA SER A 189 22.71 30.38 -21.76
C SER A 189 23.23 29.58 -22.95
N GLY A 190 22.63 28.41 -23.19
CA GLY A 190 22.84 27.64 -24.41
C GLY A 190 21.97 28.22 -25.52
N ALA A 191 22.65 28.72 -26.56
CA ALA A 191 22.11 29.02 -27.88
C ALA A 191 21.51 27.79 -28.57
#